data_AF-A0A2R6EPE3-F1
#
_entry.id   AF-A0A2R6EPE3-F1
#
_cell.length_a   1.000
_cell.length_b   1.000
_cell.length_c   1.000
_cell.angle_alpha   90.00
_cell.angle_beta   90.00
_cell.angle_gamma   90.00
#
_symmetry.space_group_name_H-M   'P 1'
#
loop_
_entity.id
_entity.type
_entity.pdbx_description
1 polymer ?
#
loop_
_entity_poly.entity_id
_entity_poly.type
_entity_poly.pdbx_seq_one_letter_code
_entity_poly.pdbx_strand_id
1 'polypeptide(L)'
;MLTVAGGAAAVTGTGLSDAGTAASGDVTVETTYTDGAVTVAVTQDGAPVENASVEVADEEYTTDANGTVTAENVDLEAGEELGVEVEGDGFEAELSYALQDGNLQLLEEEYEYEQAEDEDEAEDEEEADADDEEASEEDDD
;
A
#
# COMPACT_ATOMS: atom_id res chain seq x y z
N MET A 1 -27.37 29.23 8.74
CA MET A 1 -26.95 27.83 8.89
C MET A 1 -25.45 27.82 8.73
N LEU A 2 -24.71 27.52 9.80
CA LEU A 2 -23.26 27.48 9.80
C LEU A 2 -22.87 26.04 10.14
N THR A 3 -22.41 25.31 9.14
CA THR A 3 -21.92 23.94 9.23
C THR A 3 -20.55 23.97 9.92
N VAL A 4 -20.40 23.28 11.05
CA VAL A 4 -19.09 22.99 11.63
C VAL A 4 -18.72 21.57 11.21
N ALA A 5 -17.69 21.48 10.37
CA ALA A 5 -17.05 20.26 9.93
C ALA A 5 -16.40 19.54 11.10
N GLY A 6 -16.57 18.22 11.17
CA GLY A 6 -15.86 17.35 12.11
C GLY A 6 -14.37 17.35 11.81
N GLY A 7 -13.57 17.71 12.79
CA GLY A 7 -12.14 17.43 12.77
C GLY A 7 -11.92 15.98 13.15
N ALA A 8 -11.45 15.17 12.21
CA ALA A 8 -10.79 13.91 12.54
C ALA A 8 -9.47 14.26 13.24
N ALA A 9 -9.37 13.92 14.53
CA ALA A 9 -8.13 14.04 15.26
C ALA A 9 -7.21 12.91 14.79
N ALA A 10 -6.12 13.25 14.10
CA ALA A 10 -5.01 12.32 13.92
C ALA A 10 -4.42 12.03 15.30
N VAL A 11 -4.73 10.85 15.84
CA VAL A 11 -4.15 10.35 17.09
C VAL A 11 -2.78 9.77 16.78
N THR A 12 -1.73 10.59 16.85
CA THR A 12 -0.36 10.08 17.00
C THR A 12 -0.19 9.63 18.45
N GLY A 13 -0.77 8.48 18.79
CA GLY A 13 -0.62 7.84 20.08
C GLY A 13 0.12 6.52 19.88
N THR A 14 1.35 6.44 20.37
CA THR A 14 2.01 5.17 20.68
C THR A 14 1.28 4.52 21.87
N GLY A 15 0.05 4.08 21.63
CA GLY A 15 -0.69 3.16 22.46
C GLY A 15 -0.72 1.86 21.72
N LEU A 16 -0.31 0.78 22.38
CA LEU A 16 -0.65 -0.59 21.96
C LEU A 16 -2.17 -0.66 21.89
N SER A 17 -2.71 -0.30 20.74
CA SER A 17 -4.06 -0.67 20.36
C SER A 17 -3.95 -2.12 19.93
N ASP A 18 -5.02 -2.88 20.10
CA ASP A 18 -5.27 -4.25 19.66
C ASP A 18 -5.23 -4.38 18.11
N ALA A 19 -4.43 -3.52 17.47
CA ALA A 19 -4.32 -3.25 16.07
C ALA A 19 -2.94 -3.71 15.60
N GLY A 20 -2.91 -4.65 14.68
CA GLY A 20 -1.74 -4.93 13.88
C GLY A 20 -1.61 -3.84 12.80
N THR A 21 -0.72 -2.88 13.02
CA THR A 21 -0.36 -1.87 12.01
C THR A 21 0.78 -2.39 11.14
N ALA A 22 0.58 -2.38 9.83
CA ALA A 22 1.58 -2.64 8.82
C ALA A 22 1.74 -1.37 7.95
N ALA A 23 2.96 -1.02 7.56
CA ALA A 23 3.18 0.17 6.74
C ALA A 23 4.41 0.02 5.82
N SER A 24 4.25 0.47 4.58
CA SER A 24 5.31 0.48 3.57
C SER A 24 5.12 1.69 2.65
N GLY A 25 6.19 2.45 2.41
CA GLY A 25 6.12 3.69 1.64
C GLY A 25 5.08 4.65 2.21
N ASP A 26 4.11 5.02 1.37
CA ASP A 26 2.99 5.91 1.70
C ASP A 26 1.72 5.14 2.11
N VAL A 27 1.76 3.79 2.10
CA VAL A 27 0.63 2.91 2.45
C VAL A 27 0.70 2.52 3.93
N THR A 28 -0.43 2.55 4.61
CA THR A 28 -0.60 2.03 5.98
C THR A 28 -1.90 1.25 6.08
N VAL A 29 -1.81 0.04 6.62
CA VAL A 29 -2.94 -0.85 6.90
C VAL A 29 -3.00 -1.11 8.40
N GLU A 30 -4.14 -0.81 9.01
CA GLU A 30 -4.40 -1.06 10.42
C GLU A 30 -5.50 -2.11 10.56
N THR A 31 -5.16 -3.25 11.18
CA THR A 31 -6.10 -4.37 11.35
C THR A 31 -6.37 -4.61 12.82
N THR A 32 -7.63 -4.61 13.25
CA THR A 32 -8.04 -4.89 14.64
C THR A 32 -8.97 -6.09 14.70
N TYR A 33 -8.94 -6.82 15.80
CA TYR A 33 -9.89 -7.90 16.08
C TYR A 33 -10.64 -7.61 17.39
N THR A 34 -11.96 -7.68 17.38
CA THR A 34 -12.77 -7.47 18.59
C THR A 34 -14.04 -8.29 18.50
N ASP A 35 -14.24 -9.20 19.48
CA ASP A 35 -15.47 -9.99 19.63
C ASP A 35 -15.91 -10.72 18.33
N GLY A 36 -14.96 -11.24 17.55
CA GLY A 36 -15.25 -11.93 16.28
C GLY A 36 -15.47 -11.00 15.08
N ALA A 37 -15.12 -9.73 15.20
CA ALA A 37 -15.11 -8.78 14.09
C ALA A 37 -13.68 -8.32 13.79
N VAL A 38 -13.28 -8.42 12.53
CA VAL A 38 -12.01 -7.86 12.03
C VAL A 38 -12.33 -6.52 11.36
N THR A 39 -11.67 -5.45 11.78
CA THR A 39 -11.77 -4.15 11.11
C THR A 39 -10.43 -3.79 10.50
N VAL A 40 -10.43 -3.53 9.20
CA VAL A 40 -9.26 -3.10 8.42
C VAL A 40 -9.46 -1.64 8.02
N ALA A 41 -8.45 -0.81 8.27
CA ALA A 41 -8.39 0.56 7.82
C ALA A 41 -7.17 0.74 6.89
N VAL A 42 -7.40 1.30 5.71
CA VAL A 42 -6.41 1.46 4.65
C VAL A 42 -6.21 2.94 4.37
N THR A 43 -4.95 3.38 4.40
CA THR A 43 -4.58 4.75 4.04
C THR A 43 -3.39 4.75 3.07
N GLN A 44 -3.39 5.70 2.14
CA GLN A 44 -2.30 5.98 1.21
C GLN A 44 -2.02 7.48 1.24
N ASP A 45 -0.76 7.88 1.38
CA ASP A 45 -0.34 9.28 1.56
C ASP A 45 -1.06 9.98 2.73
N GLY A 46 -1.45 9.21 3.75
CA GLY A 46 -2.23 9.67 4.89
C GLY A 46 -3.70 10.00 4.59
N ALA A 47 -4.21 9.68 3.39
CA ALA A 47 -5.62 9.77 3.03
C ALA A 47 -6.28 8.39 3.06
N PRO A 48 -7.56 8.28 3.48
CA PRO A 48 -8.29 7.01 3.43
C PRO A 48 -8.49 6.55 1.98
N VAL A 49 -8.28 5.27 1.73
CA VAL A 49 -8.47 4.67 0.40
C VAL A 49 -9.88 4.10 0.32
N GLU A 50 -10.78 4.78 -0.38
CA GLU A 50 -12.12 4.26 -0.68
C GLU A 50 -12.07 3.24 -1.83
N ASN A 51 -12.90 2.21 -1.78
CA ASN A 51 -13.02 1.17 -2.80
C ASN A 51 -11.78 0.27 -3.01
N ALA A 52 -10.82 0.25 -2.08
CA ALA A 52 -9.81 -0.81 -2.03
C ALA A 52 -10.47 -2.17 -1.77
N SER A 53 -10.02 -3.20 -2.48
CA SER A 53 -10.41 -4.58 -2.23
C SER A 53 -9.67 -5.08 -1.00
N VAL A 54 -10.37 -5.76 -0.10
CA VAL A 54 -9.80 -6.32 1.12
C VAL A 54 -10.31 -7.75 1.29
N GLU A 55 -9.43 -8.72 1.25
CA GLU A 55 -9.75 -10.09 1.62
C GLU A 55 -9.44 -10.33 3.10
N VAL A 56 -10.42 -10.86 3.85
CA VAL A 56 -10.24 -11.27 5.24
C VAL A 56 -10.80 -12.67 5.39
N ALA A 57 -9.94 -13.62 5.78
CA ALA A 57 -10.33 -15.03 5.95
C ALA A 57 -11.09 -15.61 4.74
N ASP A 58 -10.52 -15.42 3.54
CA ASP A 58 -11.06 -15.88 2.24
C ASP A 58 -12.40 -15.22 1.81
N GLU A 59 -12.85 -14.16 2.50
CA GLU A 59 -13.99 -13.34 2.07
C GLU A 59 -13.52 -11.96 1.60
N GLU A 60 -13.99 -11.57 0.41
CA GLU A 60 -13.67 -10.29 -0.22
C GLU A 60 -14.65 -9.20 0.20
N TYR A 61 -14.10 -8.04 0.54
CA TYR A 61 -14.82 -6.85 0.93
C TYR A 61 -14.25 -5.62 0.23
N THR A 62 -14.95 -4.49 0.38
CA THR A 62 -14.55 -3.22 -0.20
C THR A 62 -14.60 -2.14 0.85
N THR A 63 -13.53 -1.36 0.95
CA THR A 63 -13.44 -0.23 1.88
C THR A 63 -14.44 0.88 1.56
N ASP A 64 -14.99 1.47 2.61
CA ASP A 64 -15.94 2.58 2.52
C ASP A 64 -15.25 3.94 2.30
N ALA A 65 -16.03 5.03 2.30
CA ALA A 65 -15.52 6.41 2.12
C ALA A 65 -14.54 6.87 3.22
N ASN A 66 -14.42 6.12 4.32
CA ASN A 66 -13.45 6.37 5.38
C ASN A 66 -12.21 5.47 5.24
N GLY A 67 -12.11 4.68 4.16
CA GLY A 67 -11.04 3.71 3.95
C GLY A 67 -11.13 2.51 4.88
N THR A 68 -12.33 2.18 5.36
CA THR A 68 -12.53 1.15 6.38
C THR A 68 -13.47 0.05 5.93
N VAL A 69 -13.24 -1.15 6.43
CA VAL A 69 -14.14 -2.29 6.24
C VAL A 69 -14.15 -3.18 7.47
N THR A 70 -15.29 -3.82 7.74
CA THR A 70 -15.45 -4.74 8.86
C THR A 70 -16.00 -6.07 8.38
N ALA A 71 -15.23 -7.14 8.61
CA ALA A 71 -15.67 -8.52 8.46
C ALA A 71 -16.27 -8.99 9.79
N GLU A 72 -17.54 -9.37 9.79
CA GLU A 72 -18.24 -9.87 10.98
C GLU A 72 -18.24 -11.40 11.01
N ASN A 73 -18.24 -11.99 12.21
CA ASN A 73 -18.28 -13.45 12.43
C ASN A 73 -17.02 -14.19 11.97
N VAL A 74 -15.86 -13.53 12.09
CA VAL A 74 -14.55 -14.17 11.91
C VAL A 74 -14.28 -15.04 13.14
N ASP A 75 -14.26 -16.36 12.95
CA ASP A 75 -13.93 -17.34 13.99
C ASP A 75 -12.40 -17.53 13.99
N LEU A 76 -11.71 -16.82 14.88
CA LEU A 76 -10.25 -16.87 15.01
C LEU A 76 -9.88 -17.44 16.38
N GLU A 77 -9.16 -18.57 16.40
CA GLU A 77 -8.67 -19.19 17.63
C GLU A 77 -7.31 -18.64 18.07
N ALA A 78 -6.98 -18.77 19.37
CA ALA A 78 -5.68 -18.33 19.88
C ALA A 78 -4.53 -19.16 19.27
N GLY A 79 -3.59 -18.47 18.62
CA GLY A 79 -2.48 -19.07 17.88
C GLY A 79 -2.81 -19.47 16.45
N GLU A 80 -4.04 -19.20 15.98
CA GLU A 80 -4.38 -19.28 14.57
C GLU A 80 -3.91 -18.03 13.82
N GLU A 81 -3.64 -18.21 12.52
CA GLU A 81 -3.15 -17.18 11.61
C GLU A 81 -4.32 -16.59 10.81
N LEU A 82 -4.46 -15.27 10.86
CA LEU A 82 -5.38 -14.47 10.07
C LEU A 82 -4.61 -13.86 8.90
N GLY A 83 -4.98 -14.23 7.68
CA GLY A 83 -4.54 -13.54 6.46
C GLY A 83 -5.45 -12.35 6.15
N VAL A 84 -4.82 -11.23 5.79
CA VAL A 84 -5.47 -10.04 5.25
C VAL A 84 -4.72 -9.61 3.99
N GLU A 85 -5.43 -9.56 2.86
CA GLU A 85 -4.91 -9.04 1.60
C GLU A 85 -5.61 -7.73 1.26
N VAL A 86 -4.87 -6.73 0.81
CA VAL A 86 -5.39 -5.42 0.43
C VAL A 86 -4.88 -5.06 -0.96
N GLU A 87 -5.78 -4.84 -1.89
CA GLU A 87 -5.50 -4.33 -3.23
C GLU A 87 -6.07 -2.91 -3.36
N GLY A 88 -5.20 -1.96 -3.70
CA GLY A 88 -5.56 -0.58 -3.98
C GLY A 88 -4.96 -0.07 -5.28
N ASP A 89 -5.19 1.20 -5.59
CA ASP A 89 -4.65 1.81 -6.81
C ASP A 89 -3.11 1.88 -6.73
N GLY A 90 -2.44 1.02 -7.52
CA GLY A 90 -0.98 0.95 -7.64
C GLY A 90 -0.26 0.23 -6.50
N PHE A 91 -0.97 -0.49 -5.61
CA PHE A 91 -0.34 -1.30 -4.57
C PHE A 91 -1.15 -2.54 -4.18
N GLU A 92 -0.44 -3.56 -3.75
CA GLU A 92 -0.96 -4.77 -3.11
C GLU A 92 -0.22 -4.98 -1.78
N ALA A 93 -0.93 -5.42 -0.74
CA ALA A 93 -0.37 -5.72 0.56
C ALA A 93 -0.91 -7.04 1.12
N GLU A 94 -0.02 -7.95 1.47
CA GLU A 94 -0.35 -9.25 2.09
C GLU A 94 0.15 -9.25 3.55
N LEU A 95 -0.78 -9.43 4.49
CA LEU A 95 -0.52 -9.31 5.92
C LEU A 95 -0.98 -10.58 6.64
N SER A 96 -0.09 -11.15 7.46
CA SER A 96 -0.41 -12.31 8.29
C SER A 96 -0.33 -11.95 9.77
N TYR A 97 -1.38 -12.26 10.53
CA TYR A 97 -1.47 -11.98 11.96
C TYR A 97 -1.69 -13.25 12.77
N ALA A 98 -1.15 -13.36 13.98
CA ALA A 98 -1.57 -14.36 14.96
C ALA A 98 -2.43 -13.73 16.05
N LEU A 99 -3.49 -14.42 16.46
CA LEU A 99 -4.25 -14.02 17.66
C LEU A 99 -3.52 -14.50 18.93
N GLN A 100 -3.00 -13.56 19.73
CA GLN A 100 -2.31 -13.84 20.98
C GLN A 100 -2.85 -12.97 22.11
N ASP A 101 -3.27 -13.62 23.20
CA ASP A 101 -3.87 -12.94 24.37
C ASP A 101 -5.06 -12.00 23.99
N GLY A 102 -5.81 -12.40 22.96
CA GLY A 102 -6.95 -11.64 22.43
C GLY A 102 -6.58 -10.48 21.53
N ASN A 103 -5.29 -10.30 21.21
CA ASN A 103 -4.76 -9.23 20.36
C ASN A 103 -4.18 -9.81 19.07
N LEU A 104 -4.34 -9.11 17.95
CA LEU A 104 -3.61 -9.46 16.72
C LEU A 104 -2.13 -9.07 16.82
N GLN A 105 -1.25 -9.99 16.47
CA GLN A 105 0.20 -9.78 16.35
C GLN A 105 0.61 -9.97 14.90
N LEU A 106 1.17 -8.94 14.27
CA LEU A 106 1.69 -9.04 12.90
C LEU A 106 2.85 -10.04 12.87
N LEU A 107 2.75 -11.04 12.00
CA LEU A 107 3.76 -12.06 11.77
C LEU A 107 4.61 -11.72 10.54
N GLU A 108 3.94 -11.44 9.42
CA GLU A 108 4.54 -11.22 8.11
C GLU A 108 3.79 -10.10 7.39
N GLU A 109 4.52 -9.30 6.63
CA GLU A 109 3.99 -8.26 5.74
C GLU A 109 4.77 -8.28 4.43
N GLU A 110 4.07 -8.28 3.29
CA GLU A 110 4.62 -8.15 1.94
C GLU A 110 3.87 -7.04 1.20
N TYR A 111 4.58 -6.28 0.38
CA TYR A 111 4.02 -5.20 -0.42
C TYR A 111 4.56 -5.26 -1.83
N GLU A 112 3.64 -5.20 -2.79
CA GLU A 112 3.95 -5.04 -4.20
C GLU A 112 3.41 -3.70 -4.69
N TYR A 113 4.15 -3.06 -5.60
CA TYR A 113 3.78 -1.77 -6.17
C TYR A 113 3.80 -1.88 -7.68
N GLU A 114 2.74 -1.42 -8.32
CA GLU A 114 2.72 -1.30 -9.77
C GLU A 114 3.72 -0.21 -10.16
N GLN A 115 4.90 -0.59 -10.64
CA GLN A 115 5.77 0.36 -11.28
C GLN A 115 5.05 0.84 -12.54
N ALA A 116 4.68 2.12 -12.58
CA ALA A 116 4.39 2.77 -13.84
C ALA A 116 5.59 2.49 -14.75
N GLU A 117 5.38 1.71 -15.81
CA GLU A 117 6.38 1.54 -16.84
C GLU A 117 6.61 2.94 -17.41
N ASP A 118 7.61 3.66 -16.92
CA ASP A 118 8.14 4.83 -17.61
C ASP A 118 8.54 4.31 -18.98
N GLU A 119 7.66 4.50 -19.97
CA GLU A 119 8.00 4.48 -21.37
C GLU A 119 9.03 5.60 -21.56
N ASP A 120 10.30 5.30 -21.26
CA ASP A 120 11.46 6.02 -21.73
C ASP A 120 11.47 5.90 -23.27
N GLU A 121 10.56 6.62 -23.92
CA GLU A 121 10.68 7.04 -25.30
C GLU A 121 11.89 7.98 -25.36
N ALA A 122 13.08 7.39 -25.43
CA ALA A 122 14.28 8.10 -25.84
C ALA A 122 14.07 8.56 -27.30
N GLU A 123 13.44 9.72 -27.46
CA GLU A 123 13.40 10.43 -28.73
C GLU A 123 14.84 10.84 -29.10
N ASP A 124 15.33 10.12 -30.09
CA ASP A 124 16.35 10.44 -31.08
C ASP A 124 16.62 11.95 -31.26
N GLU A 125 17.84 12.42 -30.95
CA GLU A 125 18.39 13.67 -31.47
C GLU A 125 19.70 13.39 -32.21
N GLU A 126 19.54 12.92 -33.45
CA GLU A 126 20.54 12.90 -34.52
C GLU A 126 21.02 14.33 -34.84
N GLU A 127 21.93 14.88 -34.02
CA GLU A 127 22.64 16.12 -34.38
C GLU A 127 23.88 15.79 -35.20
N ALA A 128 23.62 15.57 -36.49
CA ALA A 128 24.61 15.70 -37.54
C ALA A 128 25.02 17.18 -37.66
N ASP A 129 26.25 17.50 -37.25
CA ASP A 129 26.95 18.67 -37.80
C ASP A 129 28.35 18.28 -38.27
N ALA A 130 28.49 18.42 -39.59
CA ALA A 130 29.70 18.28 -40.37
C ALA A 130 30.39 19.64 -40.48
N ASP A 131 31.72 19.69 -40.33
CA ASP A 131 32.66 20.49 -41.13
C ASP A 131 34.07 20.19 -40.58
N ASP A 132 34.96 19.62 -41.41
CA ASP A 132 36.06 20.36 -42.08
C ASP A 132 37.27 20.42 -41.12
N GLU A 133 38.47 19.92 -41.43
CA GLU A 133 39.27 20.34 -42.56
C GLU A 133 40.38 19.35 -42.96
N GLU A 134 40.62 19.38 -44.26
CA GLU A 134 41.53 18.66 -45.15
C GLU A 134 43.04 18.65 -44.81
N ALA A 135 43.65 17.54 -45.24
CA ALA A 135 44.95 17.40 -45.94
C ALA A 135 46.30 17.73 -45.27
N SER A 136 47.15 16.69 -45.17
CA SER A 136 48.46 16.62 -45.85
C SER A 136 49.04 15.20 -45.71
N GLU A 137 48.94 14.38 -46.76
CA GLU A 137 49.93 14.16 -47.83
C GLU A 137 50.59 12.77 -47.68
N GLU A 138 50.31 11.94 -48.68
CA GLU A 138 50.90 10.63 -48.99
C GLU A 138 52.44 10.70 -49.06
N ASP A 139 53.15 9.62 -48.72
CA ASP A 139 53.98 8.90 -49.69
C ASP A 139 54.53 7.59 -49.10
N ASP A 140 54.43 6.57 -49.95
CA ASP A 140 54.68 5.13 -49.76
C ASP A 140 56.13 4.83 -50.22
N ASP A 141 56.94 4.13 -49.40
CA ASP A 141 57.93 3.12 -49.84
C ASP A 141 58.38 2.23 -48.67
#